data_AF-A0A9P9PHD7-F1
#
_entry.id   AF-A0A9P9PHD7-F1
#
_cell.length_a   1.000
_cell.length_b   1.000
_cell.length_c   1.000
_cell.angle_alpha   90.00
_cell.angle_beta   90.00
_cell.angle_gamma   90.00
#
_symmetry.space_group_name_H-M   'P 1'
#
loop_
_entity.id
_entity.type
_entity.pdbx_description
1 polymer ?
#
loop_
_entity_poly.entity_id
_entity_poly.type
_entity_poly.pdbx_seq_one_letter_code
_entity_poly.pdbx_strand_id
1 'polypeptide(L)'
;MAHATAQTKWPAFSTSVEAKALIEKFFSLMDDPNEGVGDKLADELFTSDGILRAAAGAATGSSEIRKSREHAWNVIKKRRHSVQTVYSHDAECSDLMVIGVVEMDLTNGISVDASFTARFLFAGDPVS
;
A
#
# COMPACT_ATOMS: atom_id res chain seq x y z
N MET A 1 23.39 28.48 9.32
CA MET A 1 23.93 27.12 9.54
C MET A 1 22.75 26.17 9.69
N ALA A 2 22.73 25.06 8.93
CA ALA A 2 21.56 24.20 8.77
C ALA A 2 21.19 23.46 10.07
N HIS A 3 20.26 24.05 10.83
CA HIS A 3 19.74 23.48 12.08
C HIS A 3 18.77 22.31 11.86
N ALA A 4 18.29 22.14 10.63
CA ALA A 4 17.14 21.28 10.33
C ALA A 4 17.44 19.78 10.41
N THR A 5 18.70 19.35 10.28
CA THR A 5 19.07 17.93 10.17
C THR A 5 20.25 17.52 11.05
N ALA A 6 20.65 18.37 11.99
CA ALA A 6 21.83 18.18 12.84
C ALA A 6 21.71 16.99 13.83
N GLN A 7 20.51 16.44 14.00
CA GLN A 7 20.23 15.31 14.92
C GLN A 7 19.55 14.12 14.22
N THR A 8 19.48 14.12 12.89
CA THR A 8 18.80 13.06 12.16
C THR A 8 19.61 11.77 12.23
N LYS A 9 19.07 10.78 12.95
CA LYS A 9 19.53 9.40 12.85
C LYS A 9 18.82 8.71 11.69
N TRP A 10 19.64 8.26 10.77
CA TRP A 10 19.26 7.61 9.55
C TRP A 10 18.99 6.13 9.83
N PRO A 11 17.88 5.58 9.34
CA PRO A 11 17.57 4.18 9.55
C PRO A 11 18.46 3.28 8.70
N ALA A 12 19.10 2.31 9.36
CA ALA A 12 19.80 1.17 8.76
C ALA A 12 19.23 -0.09 9.41
N PHE A 13 18.00 -0.46 9.05
CA PHE A 13 17.32 -1.63 9.59
C PHE A 13 16.97 -2.61 8.46
N SER A 14 17.01 -3.90 8.77
CA SER A 14 16.48 -4.94 7.91
C SER A 14 14.97 -5.05 8.11
N THR A 15 14.17 -4.64 7.12
CA THR A 15 12.72 -4.90 7.10
C THR A 15 12.44 -6.40 7.26
N SER A 16 11.48 -6.76 8.10
CA SER A 16 11.08 -8.16 8.34
C SER A 16 10.59 -8.86 7.06
N VAL A 17 10.65 -10.19 7.02
CA VAL A 17 10.21 -10.98 5.86
C VAL A 17 8.70 -10.87 5.68
N GLU A 18 7.98 -10.80 6.80
CA GLU A 18 6.54 -10.69 6.90
C GLU A 18 6.04 -9.36 6.34
N ALA A 19 6.67 -8.24 6.70
CA ALA A 19 6.33 -6.92 6.18
C ALA A 19 6.55 -6.85 4.66
N LYS A 20 7.64 -7.44 4.15
CA LYS A 20 7.89 -7.52 2.70
C LYS A 20 6.81 -8.34 2.00
N ALA A 21 6.43 -9.48 2.56
CA ALA A 21 5.39 -10.34 1.99
C ALA A 21 4.01 -9.65 1.98
N LEU A 22 3.69 -8.89 3.03
CA LEU A 22 2.44 -8.12 3.10
C LEU A 22 2.40 -6.99 2.08
N ILE A 23 3.50 -6.23 1.91
CA ILE A 23 3.59 -5.18 0.89
C ILE A 23 3.47 -5.76 -0.52
N GLU A 24 4.21 -6.83 -0.81
CA GLU A 24 4.16 -7.53 -2.10
C GLU A 24 2.73 -8.00 -2.40
N LYS A 25 2.10 -8.66 -1.42
CA LYS A 25 0.73 -9.17 -1.55
C LYS A 25 -0.27 -8.03 -1.74
N PHE A 26 -0.13 -6.94 -1.00
CA PHE A 26 -0.99 -5.77 -1.14
C PHE A 26 -0.92 -5.19 -2.57
N PHE A 27 0.28 -4.90 -3.08
CA PHE A 27 0.41 -4.34 -4.43
C PHE A 27 0.00 -5.32 -5.52
N SER A 28 0.30 -6.61 -5.36
CA SER A 28 -0.18 -7.66 -6.28
C SER A 28 -1.70 -7.69 -6.36
N LEU A 29 -2.40 -7.59 -5.23
CA LEU A 29 -3.86 -7.51 -5.20
C LEU A 29 -4.37 -6.21 -5.81
N MET A 30 -3.71 -5.08 -5.54
CA MET A 30 -4.08 -3.83 -6.19
C MET A 30 -3.94 -3.91 -7.71
N ASP A 31 -2.97 -4.65 -8.24
CA ASP A 31 -2.74 -4.79 -9.68
C ASP A 31 -3.57 -5.90 -10.34
N ASP A 32 -4.32 -6.67 -9.56
CA ASP A 32 -5.16 -7.74 -10.05
C ASP A 32 -6.54 -7.20 -10.56
N PRO A 33 -6.88 -7.42 -11.84
CA PRO A 33 -8.17 -7.05 -12.41
C PRO A 33 -9.31 -8.00 -12.08
N ASN A 34 -9.04 -9.12 -11.44
CA ASN A 34 -10.04 -10.14 -11.15
C ASN A 34 -11.05 -9.69 -10.08
N GLU A 35 -12.23 -10.29 -10.13
CA GLU A 35 -13.23 -10.17 -9.06
C GLU A 35 -12.73 -10.82 -7.76
N GLY A 36 -13.32 -10.43 -6.62
CA GLY A 36 -12.97 -10.97 -5.30
C GLY A 36 -11.66 -10.45 -4.70
N VAL A 37 -10.94 -9.55 -5.37
CA VAL A 37 -9.77 -8.87 -4.80
C VAL A 37 -10.15 -8.10 -3.53
N GLY A 38 -11.31 -7.45 -3.52
CA GLY A 38 -11.81 -6.75 -2.33
C GLY A 38 -11.98 -7.67 -1.12
N ASP A 39 -12.44 -8.91 -1.35
CA ASP A 39 -12.56 -9.92 -0.28
C ASP A 39 -11.20 -10.30 0.27
N LYS A 40 -10.22 -10.57 -0.61
CA LYS A 40 -8.84 -10.88 -0.19
C LYS A 40 -8.20 -9.73 0.59
N LEU A 41 -8.45 -8.48 0.19
CA LEU A 41 -7.98 -7.32 0.96
C LEU A 41 -8.60 -7.33 2.37
N ALA A 42 -9.92 -7.49 2.47
CA ALA A 42 -10.64 -7.41 3.73
C ALA A 42 -10.39 -8.59 4.68
N ASP A 43 -10.18 -9.80 4.14
CA ASP A 43 -10.02 -11.03 4.92
C ASP A 43 -8.56 -11.36 5.24
N GLU A 44 -7.63 -11.01 4.35
CA GLU A 44 -6.26 -11.52 4.43
C GLU A 44 -5.20 -10.45 4.70
N LEU A 45 -5.52 -9.15 4.57
CA LEU A 45 -4.54 -8.06 4.73
C LEU A 45 -4.94 -7.01 5.75
N PHE A 46 -6.22 -6.63 5.82
CA PHE A 46 -6.68 -5.60 6.75
C PHE A 46 -7.30 -6.23 8.00
N THR A 47 -7.09 -5.58 9.16
CA THR A 47 -7.87 -5.87 10.36
C THR A 47 -9.33 -5.47 10.15
N SER A 48 -10.22 -5.96 11.02
CA SER A 48 -11.67 -5.69 10.92
C SER A 48 -12.04 -4.20 10.95
N ASP A 49 -11.18 -3.37 11.56
CA ASP A 49 -11.25 -1.92 11.69
C ASP A 49 -10.20 -1.18 10.82
N GLY A 50 -9.51 -1.90 9.94
CA GLY A 50 -8.45 -1.38 9.09
C GLY A 50 -8.93 -0.29 8.14
N ILE A 51 -8.01 0.58 7.70
CA ILE A 51 -8.33 1.73 6.85
C ILE A 51 -7.47 1.70 5.61
N LEU A 52 -8.11 1.63 4.44
CA LEU A 52 -7.47 1.83 3.14
C LEU A 52 -7.75 3.25 2.65
N ARG A 53 -6.69 4.06 2.45
CA ARG A 53 -6.79 5.39 1.83
C ARG A 53 -6.09 5.39 0.49
N ALA A 54 -6.83 5.67 -0.58
CA ALA A 54 -6.32 5.76 -1.94
C ALA A 54 -6.85 7.02 -2.63
N ALA A 55 -6.39 7.27 -3.85
CA ALA A 55 -6.83 8.44 -4.64
C ALA A 55 -8.35 8.48 -4.87
N ALA A 56 -9.01 7.32 -4.90
CA ALA A 56 -10.46 7.21 -5.09
C ALA A 56 -11.28 7.48 -3.81
N GLY A 57 -10.64 7.58 -2.64
CA GLY A 57 -11.31 7.75 -1.36
C GLY A 57 -10.74 6.86 -0.26
N ALA A 58 -11.43 6.85 0.88
CA ALA A 58 -11.12 5.99 2.01
C ALA A 58 -12.17 4.88 2.16
N ALA A 59 -11.73 3.69 2.56
CA ALA A 59 -12.57 2.57 2.96
C ALA A 59 -12.15 2.13 4.38
N THR A 60 -13.11 2.10 5.29
CA THR A 60 -12.92 1.80 6.71
C THR A 60 -13.65 0.52 7.10
N GLY A 61 -12.91 -0.41 7.68
CA GLY A 61 -13.40 -1.72 8.09
C GLY A 61 -13.71 -2.66 6.92
N SER A 62 -13.89 -3.94 7.25
CA SER A 62 -13.98 -5.02 6.25
C SER A 62 -15.07 -4.79 5.21
N SER A 63 -16.23 -4.26 5.60
CA SER A 63 -17.35 -4.05 4.66
C SER A 63 -17.02 -3.06 3.54
N GLU A 64 -16.40 -1.93 3.88
CA GLU A 64 -16.03 -0.92 2.88
C GLU A 64 -14.80 -1.37 2.08
N ILE A 65 -13.83 -2.04 2.73
CA ILE A 65 -12.64 -2.56 2.06
C ILE A 65 -13.01 -3.58 0.97
N ARG A 66 -13.99 -4.46 1.21
CA ARG A 66 -14.52 -5.37 0.19
C ARG A 66 -15.00 -4.65 -1.07
N LYS A 67 -15.65 -3.50 -0.89
CA LYS A 67 -16.22 -2.71 -1.98
C LYS A 67 -15.20 -1.78 -2.65
N SER A 68 -14.03 -1.57 -2.04
CA SER A 68 -13.02 -0.61 -2.51
C SER A 68 -12.50 -0.86 -3.93
N ARG A 69 -12.76 -2.05 -4.49
CA ARG A 69 -12.26 -2.49 -5.80
C ARG A 69 -13.33 -2.60 -6.88
N GLU A 70 -14.62 -2.51 -6.55
CA GLU A 70 -15.76 -2.77 -7.47
C GLU A 70 -15.73 -1.91 -8.74
N HIS A 71 -15.15 -0.71 -8.68
CA HIS A 71 -15.12 0.23 -9.81
C HIS A 71 -13.71 0.62 -10.26
N ALA A 72 -12.67 0.03 -9.67
CA ALA A 72 -11.30 0.45 -9.91
C ALA A 72 -10.85 0.22 -11.37
N TRP A 73 -11.36 -0.83 -12.02
CA TRP A 73 -10.98 -1.23 -13.38
C TRP A 73 -11.88 -0.65 -14.48
N ASN A 74 -12.89 0.16 -14.12
CA ASN A 74 -13.73 0.86 -15.10
C ASN A 74 -12.93 1.90 -15.91
N VAL A 75 -11.89 2.47 -15.30
CA VAL A 75 -11.05 3.52 -15.91
C VAL A 75 -9.61 3.06 -16.19
N ILE A 76 -9.21 1.92 -15.61
CA ILE A 76 -7.85 1.36 -15.71
C ILE A 76 -7.90 0.14 -16.62
N LYS A 77 -7.07 0.12 -17.66
CA LYS A 77 -6.87 -1.03 -18.55
C LYS A 77 -5.73 -1.93 -18.07
N LYS A 78 -4.65 -1.33 -17.58
CA LYS A 78 -3.52 -2.03 -16.95
C LYS A 78 -2.98 -1.17 -15.82
N ARG A 79 -2.48 -1.83 -14.77
CA ARG A 79 -1.76 -1.18 -13.69
C ARG A 79 -0.66 -2.09 -13.18
N ARG A 80 0.49 -1.50 -12.85
CA ARG A 80 1.60 -2.18 -12.19
C ARG A 80 2.29 -1.23 -11.23
N HIS A 81 2.29 -1.55 -9.94
CA HIS A 81 3.11 -0.89 -8.95
C HIS A 81 4.49 -1.53 -8.89
N SER A 82 5.49 -0.72 -8.61
CA SER A 82 6.85 -1.16 -8.35
C SER A 82 7.40 -0.39 -7.16
N VAL A 83 7.62 -1.09 -6.05
CA VAL A 83 8.19 -0.53 -4.83
C VAL A 83 9.68 -0.29 -5.04
N GLN A 84 10.13 0.95 -4.83
CA GLN A 84 11.52 1.35 -5.05
C GLN A 84 12.29 1.49 -3.74
N THR A 85 11.65 2.02 -2.71
CA THR A 85 12.30 2.28 -1.42
C THR A 85 11.31 2.16 -0.29
N VAL A 86 11.74 1.58 0.83
CA VAL A 86 10.95 1.48 2.06
C VAL A 86 11.77 2.07 3.21
N TYR A 87 11.15 2.97 3.96
CA TYR A 87 11.66 3.51 5.22
C TYR A 87 10.80 2.99 6.36
N SER A 88 11.41 2.67 7.49
CA SER A 88 10.68 2.36 8.71
C SER A 88 10.78 3.51 9.69
N HIS A 89 9.69 3.80 10.39
CA HIS A 89 9.68 4.70 11.53
C HIS A 89 10.35 4.08 12.76
N ASP A 90 10.21 2.77 12.94
CA ASP A 90 10.68 2.00 14.11
C ASP A 90 11.50 0.76 13.71
N ALA A 91 12.08 0.06 14.69
CA ALA A 91 12.90 -1.12 14.43
C ALA A 91 12.04 -2.37 14.12
N GLU A 92 10.81 -2.35 14.63
CA GLU A 92 9.78 -3.37 14.54
C GLU A 92 9.13 -3.42 13.14
N CYS A 93 9.36 -2.40 12.32
CA CYS A 93 8.78 -2.22 11.00
C CYS A 93 7.25 -2.14 11.02
N SER A 94 6.67 -1.58 12.09
CA SER A 94 5.22 -1.46 12.26
C SER A 94 4.62 -0.28 11.51
N ASP A 95 5.42 0.76 11.27
CA ASP A 95 5.05 1.94 10.50
C ASP A 95 6.08 2.20 9.40
N LEU A 96 5.66 1.93 8.16
CA LEU A 96 6.52 2.00 6.98
C LEU A 96 6.06 3.08 6.02
N MET A 97 7.03 3.82 5.47
CA MET A 97 6.84 4.68 4.31
C MET A 97 7.43 4.02 3.07
N VAL A 98 6.62 3.86 2.04
CA VAL A 98 6.99 3.27 0.77
C VAL A 98 7.03 4.36 -0.29
N ILE A 99 8.11 4.41 -1.07
CA ILE A 99 8.21 5.17 -2.31
C ILE A 99 8.23 4.16 -3.45
N GLY A 100 7.43 4.41 -4.48
CA GLY A 100 7.39 3.57 -5.65
C GLY A 100 6.94 4.33 -6.89
N VAL A 101 6.83 3.59 -7.98
CA VAL A 101 6.23 4.06 -9.23
C VAL A 101 5.06 3.16 -9.58
N VAL A 102 4.05 3.75 -10.20
CA VAL A 102 2.94 3.02 -10.79
C VAL A 102 2.86 3.37 -12.27
N GLU A 103 2.83 2.33 -13.08
CA GLU A 103 2.57 2.42 -14.51
C GLU A 103 1.09 2.07 -14.72
N MET A 104 0.37 2.91 -15.46
CA MET A 104 -1.05 2.70 -15.76
C MET A 104 -1.34 2.95 -17.23
N ASP A 105 -2.07 2.03 -17.84
CA ASP A 105 -2.77 2.29 -19.09
C ASP A 105 -4.23 2.54 -18.76
N LEU A 106 -4.77 3.68 -19.20
CA LEU A 106 -6.16 4.04 -19.00
C LEU A 106 -7.03 3.62 -20.20
N THR A 107 -8.33 3.43 -19.96
CA THR A 107 -9.27 3.02 -21.01
C THR A 107 -9.44 4.05 -22.13
N ASN A 108 -9.11 5.31 -21.87
CA ASN A 108 -9.10 6.40 -22.86
C ASN A 108 -7.84 6.44 -23.75
N GLY A 109 -6.92 5.48 -23.60
CA GLY A 109 -5.68 5.39 -24.39
C GLY A 109 -4.50 6.20 -23.86
N ILE A 110 -4.65 6.88 -22.72
CA ILE A 110 -3.55 7.58 -22.03
C ILE A 110 -2.76 6.57 -21.20
N SER A 111 -1.44 6.60 -21.31
CA SER A 111 -0.52 5.92 -20.40
C SER A 111 0.09 6.93 -19.42
N VAL A 112 0.18 6.55 -18.15
CA VAL A 112 0.68 7.37 -17.05
C VAL A 112 1.72 6.58 -16.27
N ASP A 113 2.91 7.16 -16.13
CA ASP A 113 3.93 6.71 -15.18
C ASP A 113 4.04 7.77 -14.08
N ALA A 114 3.71 7.39 -12.84
CA ALA A 114 3.67 8.31 -11.71
C ALA A 114 4.42 7.75 -10.51
N SER A 115 5.20 8.61 -9.84
CA SER A 115 5.72 8.31 -8.51
C SER A 115 4.60 8.36 -7.48
N PHE A 116 4.61 7.44 -6.51
CA PHE A 116 3.72 7.46 -5.36
C PHE A 116 4.49 7.34 -4.05
N THR A 117 3.82 7.80 -2.99
CA THR A 117 4.20 7.49 -1.61
C THR A 117 3.03 6.81 -0.91
N ALA A 118 3.30 5.82 -0.09
CA ALA A 118 2.29 5.09 0.68
C ALA A 118 2.79 4.82 2.09
N ARG A 119 1.94 5.01 3.09
CA ARG A 119 2.24 4.64 4.49
C ARG A 119 1.51 3.35 4.82
N PHE A 120 2.23 2.35 5.31
CA PHE A 120 1.68 1.11 5.83
C PHE A 120 1.80 1.12 7.35
N LEU A 121 0.67 0.90 8.01
CA LEU A 121 0.61 0.67 9.45
C LEU A 121 0.19 -0.76 9.67
N PHE A 122 1.10 -1.59 10.16
CA PHE A 122 0.77 -2.94 10.57
C PHE A 122 0.26 -2.89 12.00
N ALA A 123 -0.90 -3.50 12.23
CA ALA A 123 -1.24 -3.90 13.58
C ALA A 123 -0.10 -4.84 14.04
N GLY A 124 0.44 -4.61 15.24
CA GLY A 124 1.29 -5.62 15.88
C GLY A 124 0.54 -6.96 15.96
N ASP A 125 1.26 -8.05 16.22
CA ASP A 125 0.67 -9.40 16.29
C ASP A 125 -0.72 -9.33 16.95
N PRO A 126 -1.77 -9.83 16.29
CA PRO A 126 -3.11 -9.76 16.85
C PRO A 126 -3.05 -10.34 18.25
N VAL A 127 -3.46 -9.53 19.23
CA VAL A 127 -3.60 -9.98 20.61
C VAL A 127 -4.56 -11.16 20.59
N SER A 128 -3.97 -12.35 20.81
CA SER A 128 -4.55 -13.63 21.24
C SER A 128 -5.95 -14.00 20.74
#